data_AF-A0A1C7FEV4-F1
#
_entry.id   AF-A0A1C7FEV4-F1
#
_cell.length_a   1.000
_cell.length_b   1.000
_cell.length_c   1.000
_cell.angle_alpha   90.00
_cell.angle_beta   90.00
_cell.angle_gamma   90.00
#
_symmetry.space_group_name_H-M   'P 1'
#
loop_
_entity.id
_entity.type
_entity.pdbx_description
1 polymer ?
#
loop_
_entity_poly.entity_id
_entity_poly.type
_entity_poly.pdbx_seq_one_letter_code
_entity_poly.pdbx_strand_id
1 'polypeptide(L)' 'MPVAQSLFSQFGVQEVEAQYSDEVTLTLEVEVRQLEAFSQAIINKSGAKAVITPINGK' A
#
# COMPACT_ATOMS: atom_id res chain seq x y z
N MET A 1 10.20 5.65 3.06
CA MET A 1 8.98 6.41 3.44
C MET A 1 8.34 5.76 4.66
N PRO A 2 8.27 6.44 5.82
CA PRO A 2 7.50 5.99 7.00
C PRO A 2 5.98 6.23 6.88
N VAL A 3 5.51 6.78 5.75
CA VAL A 3 4.20 7.44 5.63
C VAL A 3 3.06 6.47 5.32
N ALA A 4 3.32 5.36 4.63
CA ALA A 4 2.31 4.33 4.36
C ALA A 4 2.02 3.46 5.60
N GLN A 5 3.04 3.23 6.45
CA GLN A 5 2.94 2.35 7.61
C GLN A 5 1.91 2.82 8.64
N SER A 6 1.71 4.14 8.77
CA SER A 6 0.67 4.69 9.65
C SER A 6 -0.75 4.35 9.18
N LEU A 7 -0.92 4.00 7.89
CA LEU A 7 -2.21 3.57 7.34
C LEU A 7 -2.42 2.07 7.55
N PHE A 8 -1.37 1.28 7.77
CA PHE A 8 -1.51 -0.18 7.84
C PHE A 8 -2.41 -0.62 8.99
N SER A 9 -2.20 -0.06 10.18
CA SER A 9 -3.03 -0.35 11.35
C SER A 9 -4.49 0.10 11.18
N GLN A 10 -4.75 1.16 10.40
CA GLN A 10 -6.11 1.68 10.17
C GLN A 10 -6.94 0.76 9.27
N PHE A 11 -6.28 0.07 8.34
CA PHE A 11 -6.93 -0.79 7.34
C PHE A 11 -6.69 -2.29 7.57
N GLY A 12 -6.00 -2.65 8.66
CA GLY A 12 -5.66 -4.04 8.95
C GLY A 12 -4.72 -4.65 7.91
N VAL A 13 -3.85 -3.83 7.31
CA VAL A 13 -2.89 -4.26 6.28
C VAL A 13 -1.70 -4.94 6.92
N GLN A 14 -1.27 -6.05 6.33
CA GLN A 14 -0.05 -6.73 6.72
C GLN A 14 1.01 -6.56 5.63
N GLU A 15 2.22 -6.18 6.03
CA GLU A 15 3.38 -6.17 5.12
C GLU A 15 3.86 -7.62 4.92
N VAL A 16 3.90 -8.06 3.66
CA VAL A 16 4.36 -9.40 3.26
C VAL A 16 5.83 -9.35 2.89
N GLU A 17 6.22 -8.32 2.13
CA GLU A 17 7.58 -8.12 1.67
C GLU A 17 7.86 -6.62 1.47
N ALA A 18 9.09 -6.21 1.71
CA ALA A 18 9.55 -4.86 1.39
C ALA A 18 10.95 -4.89 0.80
N GLN A 19 11.11 -4.19 -0.32
CA GLN A 19 12.39 -4.01 -1.01
C GLN A 19 12.74 -2.53 -1.00
N TYR A 20 13.90 -2.21 -0.42
CA TYR A 20 14.38 -0.84 -0.26
C TYR A 20 15.59 -0.62 -1.15
N SER A 21 15.43 0.29 -2.13
CA SER A 21 16.48 0.72 -3.06
C SER A 21 16.32 2.21 -3.34
N ASP A 22 16.69 2.66 -4.55
CA ASP A 22 16.34 4.00 -5.05
C ASP A 22 14.82 4.22 -5.05
N GLU A 23 14.05 3.14 -5.24
CA GLU A 23 12.61 3.07 -5.04
C GLU A 23 12.25 2.07 -3.93
N VAL A 24 11.09 2.28 -3.29
CA VAL A 24 10.57 1.40 -2.25
C VAL A 24 9.38 0.63 -2.82
N THR A 25 9.53 -0.70 -2.90
CA THR A 25 8.45 -1.61 -3.31
C THR A 25 7.92 -2.35 -2.08
N LEU A 26 6.61 -2.32 -1.89
CA LEU A 26 5.92 -2.98 -0.78
C LEU A 26 4.89 -3.97 -1.31
N THR A 27 4.98 -5.20 -0.85
CA THR A 27 3.97 -6.24 -1.06
C THR A 27 3.10 -6.30 0.19
N LEU A 28 1.81 -6.03 0.02
CA LEU A 28 0.87 -5.85 1.12
C LEU A 28 -0.29 -6.84 0.99
N GLU A 29 -0.66 -7.46 2.11
CA GLU A 29 -1.91 -8.19 2.24
C GLU A 29 -2.98 -7.23 2.78
N VAL A 30 -4.08 -7.11 2.04
CA VAL A 30 -5.18 -6.20 2.33
C VAL A 30 -6.49 -6.95 2.22
N GLU A 31 -7.40 -6.75 3.17
CA GLU A 31 -8.74 -7.29 3.06
C GLU A 31 -9.48 -6.67 1.86
N VAL A 32 -10.11 -7.50 1.02
CA VAL A 32 -10.72 -7.06 -0.24
C VAL A 32 -11.70 -5.89 -0.05
N ARG A 33 -12.50 -5.89 1.03
CA ARG A 33 -13.43 -4.78 1.34
C ARG A 33 -12.75 -3.46 1.66
N GLN A 34 -11.50 -3.49 2.09
CA GLN A 34 -10.68 -2.31 2.41
C GLN A 34 -9.84 -1.83 1.22
N LEU A 35 -9.70 -2.66 0.16
CA LEU A 35 -8.78 -2.40 -0.96
C LEU A 35 -9.00 -1.02 -1.59
N GLU A 36 -10.24 -0.66 -1.90
CA GLU A 36 -10.54 0.62 -2.56
C GLU A 36 -10.22 1.81 -1.64
N ALA A 37 -10.69 1.76 -0.39
CA ALA A 37 -10.47 2.82 0.59
C ALA A 37 -8.98 2.99 0.93
N PHE A 38 -8.27 1.88 1.12
CA PHE A 38 -6.83 1.88 1.37
C PHE A 38 -6.06 2.45 0.17
N SER A 39 -6.41 2.03 -1.06
CA SER A 39 -5.76 2.53 -2.27
C SER A 39 -5.92 4.04 -2.41
N GLN A 40 -7.12 4.57 -2.18
CA GLN A 40 -7.35 6.01 -2.19
C GLN A 40 -6.57 6.74 -1.08
N ALA A 41 -6.49 6.17 0.12
CA ALA A 41 -5.69 6.74 1.20
C ALA A 41 -4.21 6.83 0.82
N ILE A 42 -3.65 5.79 0.20
CA ILE A 42 -2.27 5.78 -0.29
C ILE A 42 -2.03 6.80 -1.41
N ILE A 43 -2.94 6.89 -2.38
CA ILE A 43 -2.87 7.88 -3.46
C ILE A 43 -2.86 9.30 -2.88
N ASN A 44 -3.79 9.61 -1.98
CA ASN A 44 -3.88 10.92 -1.35
C ASN A 44 -2.64 11.24 -0.52
N LYS A 45 -2.16 10.28 0.28
CA LYS A 45 -1.00 10.47 1.16
C LYS A 45 0.31 10.61 0.38
N SER A 46 0.42 9.93 -0.76
CA SER A 46 1.59 10.01 -1.65
C SER A 46 1.55 11.20 -2.60
N GLY A 47 0.43 11.93 -2.69
CA GLY A 47 0.23 12.98 -3.69
C GLY A 47 0.21 12.43 -5.11
N ALA A 48 -0.44 11.28 -5.31
CA ALA A 48 -0.55 10.54 -6.58
C ALA A 48 0.79 10.07 -7.17
N LYS A 49 1.80 9.84 -6.32
CA LYS A 49 3.12 9.33 -6.71
C LYS A 49 3.29 7.83 -6.53
N ALA A 50 2.43 7.19 -5.73
CA ALA A 50 2.44 5.75 -5.55
C ALA A 50 1.71 5.05 -6.69
N VAL A 51 2.28 3.96 -7.18
CA VAL A 51 1.64 3.04 -8.13
C VAL A 51 1.19 1.80 -7.37
N ILE A 52 -0.08 1.44 -7.52
CA ILE A 52 -0.68 0.26 -6.86
C ILE A 52 -1.06 -0.73 -7.95
N THR A 53 -0.59 -1.97 -7.81
CA THR A 53 -0.89 -3.05 -8.75
C THR A 53 -1.30 -4.33 -8.01
N PRO A 54 -2.31 -5.07 -8.48
CA PRO A 54 -2.65 -6.37 -7.94
C PRO A 54 -1.59 -7.40 -8.36
N ILE A 55 -1.12 -8.21 -7.40
CA ILE A 55 -0.07 -9.22 -7.62
C ILE A 55 -0.46 -10.24 -8.71
N ASN A 56 -1.75 -10.55 -8.83
CA ASN A 56 -2.27 -11.54 -9.78
C ASN A 56 -3.02 -10.96 -10.99
N GLY A 57 -2.94 -9.63 -11.23
CA GLY A 57 -3.58 -9.00 -12.39
C GLY A 57 -5.12 -9.07 -12.43
N LYS A 58 -5.78 -9.34 -11.29
CA LYS A 58 -7.24 -9.32 -11.13
C LYS A 58 -7.64 -8.51 -9.91
#